data_AF-A0A935WG87-F1
#
_entry.id   AF-A0A935WG87-F1
#
_cell.length_a   1.000
_cell.length_b   1.000
_cell.length_c   1.000
_cell.angle_alpha   90.00
_cell.angle_beta   90.00
_cell.angle_gamma   90.00
#
_symmetry.space_group_name_H-M   'P 1'
#
loop_
_entity.id
_entity.type
_entity.pdbx_description
1 polymer ?
#
loop_
_entity_poly.entity_id
_entity_poly.type
_entity_poly.pdbx_seq_one_letter_code
_entity_poly.pdbx_strand_id
1 'polypeptide(L)'
;MPRPLHALPRLALAAALSSLLPAACDDGNGADPSATVVFAMDAPLCGTILPVELHIDSVLVQTDTFRINLAPEHEVSRGFPVAAGVHRLGARVVGGLVWPDTVVTLRAGEVITRSLPFYCS
;
A
#
# COMPACT_ATOMS: atom_id res chain seq x y z
N MET A 1 -58.51 -51.62 -16.05
CA MET A 1 -58.83 -50.33 -16.67
C MET A 1 -57.53 -49.66 -17.13
N PRO A 2 -57.16 -49.76 -18.42
CA PRO A 2 -55.94 -49.16 -18.96
C PRO A 2 -56.16 -47.68 -19.33
N ARG A 3 -55.20 -46.82 -19.00
CA ARG A 3 -55.16 -45.40 -19.40
C ARG A 3 -54.27 -45.19 -20.64
N PRO A 4 -54.62 -44.24 -21.52
CA PRO A 4 -54.07 -44.14 -22.87
C PRO A 4 -52.69 -43.46 -22.94
N LEU A 5 -51.86 -43.97 -23.86
CA LEU A 5 -50.62 -43.36 -24.34
C LEU A 5 -50.94 -42.19 -25.28
N HIS A 6 -50.53 -40.98 -24.91
CA HIS A 6 -50.60 -39.79 -25.75
C HIS A 6 -49.28 -39.51 -26.46
N ALA A 7 -49.43 -38.96 -27.66
CA ALA A 7 -48.47 -38.82 -28.75
C ALA A 7 -47.25 -37.92 -28.46
N LEU A 8 -46.19 -38.24 -29.20
CA LEU A 8 -44.89 -37.57 -29.34
C LEU A 8 -44.98 -36.11 -29.84
N PRO A 9 -43.90 -35.34 -29.63
CA PRO A 9 -43.30 -34.70 -30.80
C PRO A 9 -41.77 -34.81 -30.87
N ARG A 10 -41.31 -35.05 -32.10
CA ARG A 10 -39.93 -34.94 -32.58
C ARG A 10 -39.53 -33.47 -32.62
N LEU A 11 -38.45 -33.08 -31.93
CA LEU A 11 -37.66 -31.85 -32.14
C LEU A 11 -36.43 -31.98 -31.23
N ALA A 12 -35.23 -31.53 -31.54
CA ALA A 12 -34.54 -31.18 -32.76
C ALA A 12 -33.05 -31.24 -32.36
N LEU A 13 -32.20 -31.67 -33.28
CA LEU A 13 -30.76 -31.62 -33.15
C LEU A 13 -30.30 -30.15 -33.03
N ALA A 14 -29.57 -29.79 -31.99
CA ALA A 14 -28.79 -28.56 -31.95
C ALA A 14 -27.46 -28.82 -31.21
N ALA A 15 -26.44 -29.10 -32.01
CA ALA A 15 -25.05 -29.08 -31.59
C ALA A 15 -24.66 -27.62 -31.28
N ALA A 16 -24.25 -27.35 -30.05
CA ALA A 16 -23.57 -26.12 -29.69
C ALA A 16 -22.18 -26.47 -29.17
N LEU A 17 -21.21 -26.48 -30.10
CA LEU A 17 -19.79 -26.32 -29.80
C LEU A 17 -19.61 -24.94 -29.14
N SER A 18 -19.61 -24.90 -27.81
CA SER A 18 -19.08 -23.74 -27.09
C SER A 18 -17.60 -23.96 -26.89
N SER A 19 -16.85 -23.41 -27.84
CA SER A 19 -15.42 -23.15 -27.80
C SER A 19 -15.01 -22.59 -26.43
N LEU A 20 -14.36 -23.43 -25.62
CA LEU A 20 -13.55 -22.97 -24.50
C LEU A 20 -12.36 -22.20 -25.08
N LEU A 21 -12.52 -20.88 -25.21
CA LEU A 21 -11.37 -19.99 -25.29
C LEU A 21 -10.75 -19.97 -23.89
N PRO A 22 -9.49 -20.41 -23.69
CA PRO A 22 -8.76 -19.97 -22.52
C PRO A 22 -8.59 -18.47 -22.69
N ALA A 23 -9.34 -17.69 -21.91
CA ALA A 23 -9.00 -16.31 -21.66
C ALA A 23 -7.58 -16.34 -21.11
N ALA A 24 -6.61 -15.90 -21.91
CA ALA A 24 -5.31 -15.52 -21.43
C ALA A 24 -5.56 -14.41 -20.42
N CYS A 25 -5.53 -14.75 -19.13
CA CYS A 25 -5.26 -13.77 -18.10
C CYS A 25 -3.87 -13.23 -18.44
N ASP A 26 -3.85 -12.08 -19.10
CA ASP A 26 -2.71 -11.22 -19.16
C ASP A 26 -2.46 -10.82 -17.70
N ASP A 27 -1.69 -11.65 -16.98
CA ASP A 27 -0.96 -11.24 -15.78
C ASP A 27 0.06 -10.20 -16.25
N GLY A 28 -0.47 -9.03 -16.63
CA GLY A 28 0.26 -7.80 -16.74
C GLY A 28 0.74 -7.48 -15.34
N ASN A 29 1.81 -8.15 -14.93
CA ASN A 29 2.70 -7.75 -13.87
C ASN A 29 3.48 -6.51 -14.35
N GLY A 30 2.76 -5.54 -14.90
CA GLY A 30 3.17 -4.16 -14.95
C GLY A 30 3.22 -3.75 -13.49
N ALA A 31 4.39 -3.85 -12.89
CA ALA A 31 4.66 -3.13 -11.67
C ALA A 31 4.34 -1.67 -11.99
N ASP A 32 3.17 -1.20 -11.55
CA ASP A 32 2.82 0.20 -11.65
C ASP A 32 4.03 0.99 -11.15
N PRO A 33 4.52 1.98 -11.91
CA PRO A 33 5.77 2.62 -11.56
C PRO A 33 5.62 3.26 -10.18
N SER A 34 6.30 2.67 -9.20
CA SER A 34 6.14 3.03 -7.80
C SER A 34 6.93 4.30 -7.49
N ALA A 35 6.34 5.19 -6.69
CA ALA A 35 7.08 6.19 -5.94
C ALA A 35 7.64 5.56 -4.65
N THR A 36 8.54 6.27 -3.97
CA THR A 36 9.11 5.87 -2.68
C THR A 36 8.93 6.98 -1.66
N VAL A 37 8.39 6.63 -0.49
CA VAL A 37 8.31 7.53 0.67
C VAL A 37 9.40 7.16 1.67
N VAL A 38 10.10 8.14 2.20
CA VAL A 38 11.07 8.01 3.30
C VAL A 38 10.65 8.95 4.42
N PHE A 39 10.86 8.57 5.68
CA PHE A 39 10.66 9.44 6.83
C PHE A 39 12.02 9.75 7.45
N ALA A 40 12.27 11.01 7.76
CA ALA A 40 13.52 11.46 8.37
C ALA A 40 13.22 12.30 9.61
N MET A 41 13.90 12.01 10.71
CA MET A 41 13.87 12.85 11.90
C MET A 41 14.71 14.10 11.69
N ASP A 42 14.16 15.25 12.07
CA ASP A 42 14.87 16.53 12.08
C ASP A 42 14.96 17.04 13.52
N ALA A 43 16.08 16.75 14.17
CA ALA A 43 16.30 17.02 15.59
C ALA A 43 17.80 17.21 15.91
N PRO A 44 18.46 18.23 15.33
CA PRO A 44 19.93 18.34 15.31
C PRO A 44 20.57 18.50 16.69
N LEU A 45 19.81 18.87 17.72
CA LEU A 45 20.32 19.12 19.08
C LEU A 45 19.86 18.07 20.10
N CYS A 46 19.27 16.97 19.63
CA CYS A 46 18.65 15.94 20.46
C CYS A 46 19.49 14.65 20.50
N GLY A 47 19.80 14.14 21.68
CA GLY A 47 20.33 12.78 21.86
C GLY A 47 19.24 11.85 22.41
N THR A 48 18.50 11.14 21.55
CA THR A 48 17.35 10.34 22.00
C THR A 48 17.05 9.13 21.11
N ILE A 49 16.27 8.19 21.65
CA ILE A 49 15.74 7.03 20.94
C ILE A 49 14.21 7.14 20.92
N LEU A 50 13.61 7.18 19.74
CA LEU A 50 12.16 7.34 19.55
C LEU A 50 11.58 6.17 18.75
N PRO A 51 10.71 5.35 19.35
CA PRO A 51 9.86 4.44 18.58
C PRO A 51 8.74 5.26 17.92
N VAL A 52 8.71 5.26 16.59
CA VAL A 52 7.78 6.04 15.77
C VAL A 52 6.97 5.11 14.89
N GLU A 53 5.65 5.21 14.98
CA GLU A 53 4.70 4.62 14.04
C GLU A 53 4.60 5.50 12.79
N LEU A 54 4.88 4.90 11.63
CA LEU A 54 4.86 5.54 10.32
C LEU A 54 3.60 5.11 9.58
N HIS A 55 2.86 6.09 9.06
CA HIS A 55 1.58 5.87 8.41
C HIS A 55 1.58 6.40 6.97
N ILE A 56 0.99 5.63 6.07
CA ILE A 56 0.67 6.04 4.70
C ILE A 56 -0.81 5.74 4.48
N ASP A 57 -1.57 6.75 4.06
CA ASP A 57 -3.02 6.68 3.86
C ASP A 57 -3.77 6.18 5.10
N SER A 58 -3.31 6.61 6.28
CA SER A 58 -3.79 6.19 7.61
C SER A 58 -3.50 4.73 7.98
N VAL A 59 -2.79 3.98 7.13
CA VAL A 59 -2.36 2.60 7.40
C VAL A 59 -0.97 2.62 8.04
N LEU A 60 -0.81 1.92 9.16
CA LEU A 60 0.50 1.71 9.79
C LEU A 60 1.35 0.84 8.86
N VAL A 61 2.42 1.41 8.29
CA VAL A 61 3.34 0.68 7.41
C VAL A 61 4.54 0.11 8.16
N GLN A 62 4.97 0.76 9.24
CA GLN A 62 6.06 0.31 10.09
C GLN A 62 6.06 1.07 11.43
N THR A 63 6.51 0.40 12.49
CA THR A 63 7.07 1.06 13.68
C THR A 63 8.59 1.03 13.56
N ASP A 64 9.25 2.18 13.50
CA ASP A 64 10.69 2.33 13.36
C ASP A 64 11.29 2.98 14.62
N THR A 65 12.51 2.62 14.99
CA THR A 65 13.18 3.13 16.21
C THR A 65 14.29 4.08 15.81
N PHE A 66 13.97 5.38 15.75
CA PHE A 66 14.94 6.43 15.41
C PHE A 66 15.93 6.65 16.54
N ARG A 67 17.22 6.79 16.21
CA ARG A 67 18.33 7.04 17.12
C ARG A 67 19.04 8.31 16.65
N ILE A 68 18.77 9.41 17.33
CA ILE A 68 19.19 10.75 16.94
C ILE A 68 20.42 11.12 17.76
N ASN A 69 21.51 11.52 17.11
CA ASN A 69 22.81 11.82 17.76
C ASN A 69 23.28 10.72 18.75
N LEU A 70 22.97 9.44 18.51
CA LEU A 70 23.36 8.30 19.33
C LEU A 70 23.90 7.18 18.45
N ALA A 71 25.00 6.52 18.83
CA ALA A 71 25.59 5.44 18.04
C ALA A 71 24.95 4.06 18.32
N PRO A 72 24.71 3.20 17.30
CA PRO A 72 24.65 3.57 15.88
C PRO A 72 23.48 4.50 15.59
N GLU A 73 23.73 5.49 14.74
CA GLU A 73 22.76 6.51 14.33
C GLU A 73 21.72 5.94 13.37
N HIS A 74 20.47 6.35 13.54
CA HIS A 74 19.34 5.94 12.69
C HIS A 74 18.31 7.07 12.65
N GLU A 75 18.53 8.04 11.76
CA GLU A 75 17.67 9.23 11.64
C GLU A 75 16.71 9.15 10.45
N VAL A 76 16.87 8.15 9.59
CA VAL A 76 16.12 8.00 8.34
C VAL A 76 15.58 6.59 8.23
N SER A 77 14.28 6.44 7.98
CA SER A 77 13.66 5.14 7.78
C SER A 77 14.14 4.48 6.49
N ARG A 78 13.80 3.20 6.31
CA ARG A 78 13.83 2.62 4.95
C ARG A 78 12.83 3.33 4.02
N GLY A 79 13.00 3.13 2.71
CA GLY A 79 12.01 3.55 1.73
C GLY A 79 10.79 2.63 1.68
N PHE A 80 9.61 3.22 1.51
CA PHE A 80 8.34 2.54 1.36
C PHE A 80 7.82 2.74 -0.07
N PRO A 81 7.74 1.68 -0.89
CA PRO A 81 7.17 1.79 -2.22
C PRO A 81 5.67 2.05 -2.13
N VAL A 82 5.19 3.02 -2.89
CA VAL A 82 3.77 3.39 -3.01
C VAL A 82 3.42 3.64 -4.47
N ALA A 83 2.15 3.56 -4.82
CA ALA A 83 1.71 3.92 -6.17
C ALA A 83 1.99 5.42 -6.45
N ALA A 84 2.04 5.80 -7.72
CA ALA A 84 1.95 7.21 -8.08
C ALA A 84 0.53 7.73 -7.76
N GLY A 85 0.41 8.96 -7.26
CA GLY A 85 -0.87 9.54 -6.87
C GLY A 85 -0.83 10.40 -5.63
N VAL A 86 -2.00 10.68 -5.07
CA VAL A 86 -2.14 11.50 -3.86
C VAL A 86 -2.09 10.58 -2.64
N HIS A 87 -1.17 10.86 -1.72
CA HIS A 87 -1.00 10.10 -0.48
C HIS A 87 -1.02 11.00 0.74
N ARG A 88 -1.49 10.45 1.87
CA ARG A 88 -1.42 11.09 3.18
C ARG A 88 -0.34 10.43 4.02
N LEU A 89 0.68 11.18 4.39
CA LEU A 89 1.80 10.72 5.21
C LEU A 89 1.60 11.16 6.65
N GLY A 90 1.59 10.21 7.58
CA GLY A 90 1.43 10.46 9.01
C GLY A 90 2.57 9.82 9.80
N ALA A 91 2.83 10.34 11.00
CA ALA A 91 3.75 9.73 11.94
C ALA A 91 3.35 10.06 13.38
N ARG A 92 3.67 9.16 14.32
CA ARG A 92 3.52 9.43 15.76
C ARG A 92 4.51 8.63 16.59
N VAL A 93 5.01 9.21 17.67
CA VAL A 93 5.77 8.48 18.68
C VAL A 93 4.81 7.52 19.39
N VAL A 94 5.24 6.29 19.65
CA VAL A 94 4.47 5.30 20.41
C VAL A 94 4.12 5.88 21.78
N GLY A 95 2.83 6.13 22.02
CA GLY A 95 2.32 6.69 23.28
C GLY A 95 2.64 8.18 23.52
N GLY A 96 3.00 8.94 22.48
CA GLY A 96 3.47 10.31 22.66
C GLY A 96 3.07 11.28 21.54
N LEU A 97 4.02 12.12 21.15
CA LEU A 97 3.89 13.16 20.14
C LEU A 97 3.28 12.63 18.84
N VAL A 98 2.36 13.40 18.26
CA VAL A 98 1.77 13.12 16.94
C VAL A 98 2.17 14.24 16.00
N TRP A 99 2.77 13.89 14.86
CA TRP A 99 3.02 14.85 13.79
C TRP A 99 1.77 15.03 12.94
N PRO A 100 1.44 16.25 12.50
CA PRO A 100 0.33 16.47 11.57
C PRO A 100 0.54 15.70 10.26
N ASP A 101 -0.54 15.07 9.79
CA ASP A 101 -0.58 14.42 8.49
C ASP A 101 -0.24 15.42 7.37
N THR A 102 0.45 14.94 6.34
CA THR A 102 0.81 15.74 5.16
C THR A 102 0.33 15.05 3.90
N VAL A 103 -0.40 15.79 3.07
CA VAL A 103 -0.85 15.29 1.77
C VAL A 103 0.20 15.64 0.71
N VAL A 104 0.64 14.64 -0.03
CA VAL A 104 1.63 14.76 -1.11
C VAL A 104 1.07 14.18 -2.40
N THR A 105 1.53 14.68 -3.54
CA THR A 105 1.23 14.09 -4.86
C THR A 105 2.52 13.55 -5.44
N LEU A 106 2.60 12.24 -5.61
CA LEU A 106 3.80 11.52 -6.04
C LEU A 106 3.70 11.11 -7.50
N ARG A 107 4.78 11.30 -8.23
CA ARG A 107 4.95 10.79 -9.59
C ARG A 107 5.64 9.43 -9.57
N ALA A 108 5.42 8.68 -10.64
CA ALA A 108 6.17 7.47 -10.95
C ALA A 108 7.69 7.66 -10.78
N GLY A 109 8.33 6.81 -9.97
CA GLY A 109 9.77 6.85 -9.72
C GLY A 109 10.25 7.99 -8.81
N GLU A 110 9.35 8.82 -8.27
CA GLU A 110 9.69 9.89 -7.34
C GLU A 110 10.10 9.31 -5.98
N VAL A 111 11.09 9.92 -5.34
CA VAL A 111 11.44 9.66 -3.94
C VAL A 111 11.16 10.92 -3.16
N ILE A 112 10.28 10.83 -2.16
CA ILE A 112 9.98 11.93 -1.25
C ILE A 112 10.46 11.62 0.16
N THR A 113 10.99 12.63 0.83
CA THR A 113 11.35 12.54 2.25
C THR A 113 10.40 13.40 3.07
N ARG A 114 9.65 12.78 3.98
CA ARG A 114 8.85 13.44 5.00
C ARG A 114 9.75 13.74 6.21
N SER A 115 10.09 15.01 6.39
CA SER A 115 10.78 15.47 7.60
C SER A 115 9.84 15.50 8.82
N LEU A 116 10.31 14.99 9.95
CA LEU A 116 9.63 14.88 11.24
C LEU A 116 10.38 15.74 12.26
N PRO A 117 10.00 17.01 12.44
CA PRO A 117 10.69 17.90 13.37
C PRO A 117 10.47 17.44 14.81
N PHE A 118 11.54 17.35 15.59
CA PHE A 118 11.48 16.99 16.99
C PHE A 118 12.40 17.87 17.83
N TYR A 119 11.86 18.36 18.95
CA TYR A 119 12.57 19.23 19.87
C TYR A 119 12.60 18.58 21.25
N CYS A 120 13.81 18.45 21.80
CA CYS A 120 14.01 17.97 23.17
C CYS A 120 13.78 19.12 24.14
N SER A 121 12.94 18.90 25.14
CA SER A 121 12.74 19.79 26.29
C SER A 121 13.71 19.47 27.42
#